data_AF-A0A060BP32-F1
#
_entry.id   AF-A0A060BP32-F1
#
_cell.length_a   1.000
_cell.length_b   1.000
_cell.length_c   1.000
_cell.angle_alpha   90.00
_cell.angle_beta   90.00
_cell.angle_gamma   90.00
#
_symmetry.space_group_name_H-M   'P 1'
#
loop_
_entity.id
_entity.type
_entity.pdbx_description
1 polymer ?
#
loop_
_entity_poly.entity_id
_entity_poly.type
_entity_poly.pdbx_seq_one_letter_code
_entity_poly.pdbx_strand_id
1 'polypeptide(L)'
;GVGTFLKDVWPETCAIPYFEWYYNWPYPDRTPYDTPVADPLDARARNRVRNAPIWADLSTATRALCPTRFQASQFPDWLRARLTVIHDGVDTVLHSPGEGADRAILARWGIPATPRC
;
A
#
# COMPACT_ATOMS: atom_id res chain seq x y z
N GLY A 1 11.16 -6.69 -4.10
CA GLY A 1 11.66 -5.44 -3.48
C GLY A 1 13.13 -5.62 -3.22
N VAL A 2 13.74 -4.87 -2.29
CA VAL A 2 15.11 -5.18 -1.82
C VAL A 2 15.20 -6.52 -1.08
N GLY A 3 14.07 -7.09 -0.68
CA GLY A 3 13.98 -8.35 0.07
C GLY A 3 14.03 -9.64 -0.77
N THR A 4 14.03 -9.56 -2.11
CA THR A 4 13.87 -10.73 -2.98
C THR A 4 14.86 -11.86 -2.67
N PHE A 5 16.12 -11.50 -2.41
CA PHE A 5 17.22 -12.44 -2.17
C PHE A 5 17.59 -12.57 -0.69
N LEU A 6 16.76 -12.04 0.23
CA LEU A 6 17.05 -12.03 1.67
C LEU A 6 17.31 -13.46 2.19
N LYS A 7 16.52 -14.42 1.72
CA LYS A 7 16.60 -15.83 2.11
C LYS A 7 17.80 -16.57 1.49
N ASP A 8 18.37 -16.07 0.41
CA ASP A 8 19.57 -16.67 -0.20
C ASP A 8 20.82 -16.37 0.64
N VAL A 9 20.83 -15.20 1.29
CA VAL A 9 21.92 -14.80 2.20
C VAL A 9 21.67 -15.29 3.62
N TRP A 10 20.42 -15.22 4.10
CA TRP A 10 20.03 -15.67 5.44
C TRP A 10 18.81 -16.61 5.39
N PRO A 11 19.04 -17.92 5.16
CA PRO A 11 17.96 -18.91 4.97
C PRO A 11 16.97 -19.00 6.13
N GLU A 12 17.46 -18.86 7.36
CA GLU A 12 16.66 -19.05 8.58
C GLU A 12 15.91 -17.78 9.04
N THR A 13 16.17 -16.62 8.44
CA THR A 13 15.57 -15.34 8.87
C THR A 13 14.07 -15.30 8.60
N CYS A 14 13.26 -14.80 9.54
CA CYS A 14 11.84 -14.56 9.28
C CYS A 14 11.67 -13.40 8.27
N ALA A 15 11.23 -13.71 7.05
CA ALA A 15 11.02 -12.73 5.99
C ALA A 15 9.57 -12.25 6.02
N ILE A 16 9.37 -10.97 6.35
CA ILE A 16 8.05 -10.32 6.43
C ILE A 16 8.03 -9.09 5.52
N PRO A 17 7.85 -9.25 4.20
CA PRO A 17 7.66 -8.12 3.31
C PRO A 17 6.36 -7.36 3.61
N TYR A 18 6.43 -6.06 3.35
CA TYR A 18 5.34 -5.11 3.48
C TYR A 18 4.92 -4.64 2.08
N PHE A 19 3.66 -4.86 1.72
CA PHE A 19 3.16 -4.61 0.37
C PHE A 19 2.08 -3.54 0.33
N GLU A 20 2.42 -2.38 -0.23
CA GLU A 20 1.51 -1.24 -0.32
C GLU A 20 0.62 -1.25 -1.56
N TRP A 21 1.01 -1.95 -2.62
CA TRP A 21 0.31 -1.87 -3.90
C TRP A 21 0.48 -3.10 -4.78
N TYR A 22 -0.54 -3.35 -5.62
CA TYR A 22 -0.48 -4.33 -6.71
C TYR A 22 -0.95 -3.66 -8.00
N TYR A 23 -0.14 -3.76 -9.05
CA TYR A 23 -0.37 -3.05 -10.32
C TYR A 23 -1.38 -3.80 -11.18
N ASN A 24 -2.63 -3.35 -11.15
CA ASN A 24 -3.70 -3.83 -12.03
C ASN A 24 -3.80 -3.01 -13.33
N TRP A 25 -4.49 -3.57 -14.31
CA TRP A 25 -4.91 -2.85 -15.51
C TRP A 25 -6.40 -3.07 -15.76
N PRO A 26 -7.20 -2.02 -16.04
CA PRO A 26 -6.84 -0.60 -15.96
C PRO A 26 -6.46 -0.18 -14.53
N TYR A 27 -5.74 0.94 -14.39
CA TYR A 27 -5.26 1.41 -13.09
C TYR A 27 -6.46 1.79 -12.18
N PRO A 28 -6.53 1.30 -10.93
CA PRO A 28 -7.61 1.65 -10.01
C PRO A 28 -7.52 3.10 -9.51
N ASP A 29 -6.35 3.73 -9.62
CA ASP A 29 -6.05 5.13 -9.32
C ASP A 29 -6.17 6.05 -10.55
N ARG A 30 -6.67 5.53 -11.69
CA ARG A 30 -6.80 6.33 -12.92
C ARG A 30 -7.80 7.48 -12.75
N THR A 31 -7.38 8.68 -13.09
CA THR A 31 -8.24 9.88 -13.09
C THR A 31 -8.60 10.32 -14.51
N PRO A 32 -9.66 11.15 -14.69
CA PRO A 32 -9.95 11.77 -15.98
C PRO A 32 -8.86 12.71 -16.50
N TYR A 33 -7.92 13.11 -15.65
CA TYR A 33 -6.83 14.02 -15.99
C TYR A 33 -5.56 13.29 -16.45
N ASP A 34 -5.55 11.95 -16.37
CA ASP A 34 -4.39 11.17 -16.77
C ASP A 34 -4.23 11.16 -18.28
N THR A 35 -2.99 11.36 -18.74
CA THR A 35 -2.65 11.30 -20.16
C THR A 35 -3.10 9.96 -20.76
N PRO A 36 -3.80 9.97 -21.90
CA PRO A 36 -4.18 8.75 -22.58
C PRO A 36 -2.96 7.88 -22.88
N VAL A 37 -3.08 6.59 -22.59
CA VAL A 37 -2.04 5.62 -22.88
C VAL A 37 -1.96 5.42 -24.40
N ALA A 38 -0.80 5.71 -24.99
CA ALA A 38 -0.58 5.63 -26.44
C ALA A 38 -0.67 4.19 -26.97
N ASP A 39 -0.06 3.22 -26.27
CA ASP A 39 -0.15 1.80 -26.58
C ASP A 39 -0.71 1.00 -25.38
N PRO A 40 -1.99 0.60 -25.43
CA PRO A 40 -2.61 -0.17 -24.36
C PRO A 40 -1.99 -1.55 -24.12
N LEU A 41 -1.38 -2.17 -25.14
CA LEU A 41 -0.74 -3.48 -24.99
C LEU A 41 0.56 -3.35 -24.20
N ASP A 42 1.42 -2.40 -24.59
CA ASP A 42 2.68 -2.12 -23.90
C ASP A 42 2.43 -1.72 -22.44
N ALA A 43 1.45 -0.85 -22.19
CA ALA A 43 1.11 -0.44 -20.83
C ALA A 43 0.58 -1.59 -19.96
N ARG A 44 -0.23 -2.50 -20.52
CA ARG A 44 -0.66 -3.73 -19.82
C ARG A 44 0.53 -4.61 -19.46
N ALA A 45 1.45 -4.81 -20.41
CA ALA A 45 2.64 -5.62 -20.19
C ALA A 45 3.54 -5.01 -19.11
N ARG A 46 3.77 -3.69 -19.17
CA ARG A 46 4.51 -2.94 -18.16
C ARG A 46 3.88 -3.05 -16.78
N ASN A 47 2.56 -2.89 -16.65
CA ASN A 47 1.90 -3.07 -15.35
C ASN A 47 2.07 -4.48 -14.80
N ARG A 48 1.90 -5.50 -15.64
CA ARG A 48 2.11 -6.88 -15.21
C ARG A 48 3.53 -7.10 -14.70
N VAL A 49 4.56 -6.64 -15.43
CA VAL A 49 5.96 -6.89 -15.04
C VAL A 49 6.38 -6.11 -13.78
N ARG A 50 5.74 -4.97 -13.47
CA ARG A 50 5.97 -4.25 -12.20
C ARG A 50 5.62 -5.08 -10.96
N ASN A 51 4.77 -6.09 -11.10
CA ASN A 51 4.46 -7.02 -10.02
C ASN A 51 5.50 -8.13 -9.85
N ALA A 52 6.46 -8.29 -10.77
CA ALA A 52 7.44 -9.39 -10.69
C ALA A 52 8.25 -9.40 -9.37
N PRO A 53 8.75 -8.26 -8.84
CA PRO A 53 9.42 -8.25 -7.55
C PRO A 53 8.50 -8.62 -6.38
N ILE A 54 7.20 -8.33 -6.47
CA ILE A 54 6.21 -8.68 -5.45
C ILE A 54 6.01 -10.20 -5.42
N TRP A 55 5.95 -10.84 -6.59
CA TRP A 55 5.85 -12.29 -6.68
C TRP A 55 7.10 -12.98 -6.15
N ALA A 56 8.28 -12.42 -6.44
CA ALA A 56 9.53 -12.95 -5.96
C ALA A 56 9.68 -12.80 -4.43
N ASP A 57 9.29 -11.66 -3.86
CA ASP A 57 9.25 -11.49 -2.40
C ASP A 57 8.23 -12.46 -1.77
N LEU A 58 7.04 -12.61 -2.35
CA LEU A 58 6.02 -13.52 -1.85
C LEU A 58 6.44 -14.98 -1.95
N SER A 59 7.25 -15.40 -2.92
CA SER A 59 7.62 -16.83 -3.04
C SER A 59 8.44 -17.34 -1.86
N THR A 60 9.20 -16.46 -1.19
CA THR A 60 10.07 -16.80 -0.05
C THR A 60 9.59 -16.23 1.29
N ALA A 61 8.56 -15.39 1.28
CA ALA A 61 7.99 -14.76 2.48
C ALA A 61 7.43 -15.77 3.50
N THR A 62 7.79 -15.56 4.78
CA THR A 62 7.23 -16.29 5.92
C THR A 62 5.83 -15.78 6.28
N ARG A 63 5.65 -14.46 6.23
CA ARG A 63 4.37 -13.74 6.34
C ARG A 63 4.42 -12.54 5.40
N ALA A 64 3.27 -12.01 5.02
CA ALA A 64 3.20 -10.83 4.18
C ALA A 64 2.21 -9.84 4.79
N LEU A 65 2.62 -8.58 4.91
CA LEU A 65 1.79 -7.53 5.47
C LEU A 65 1.25 -6.62 4.37
N CYS A 66 0.05 -6.09 4.60
CA CYS A 66 -0.55 -5.07 3.76
C CYS A 66 -1.25 -4.01 4.65
N PRO A 67 -1.09 -2.71 4.37
CA PRO A 67 -1.60 -1.64 5.23
C PRO A 67 -3.12 -1.63 5.37
N THR A 68 -3.85 -1.81 4.26
CA THR A 68 -5.30 -1.64 4.26
C THR A 68 -6.02 -2.73 3.49
N ARG A 69 -7.32 -2.89 3.77
CA ARG A 69 -8.19 -3.81 3.03
C ARG A 69 -8.31 -3.43 1.56
N PHE A 70 -8.29 -2.13 1.24
CA PHE A 70 -8.34 -1.64 -0.13
C PHE A 70 -7.07 -2.00 -0.91
N GLN A 71 -5.89 -1.85 -0.31
CA GLN A 71 -4.64 -2.24 -0.96
C GLN A 71 -4.57 -3.77 -1.13
N ALA A 72 -4.98 -4.52 -0.12
CA ALA A 72 -5.06 -5.98 -0.20
C ALA A 72 -6.05 -6.43 -1.29
N SER A 73 -7.16 -5.72 -1.50
CA SER A 73 -8.14 -6.08 -2.54
C SER A 73 -7.61 -5.93 -3.97
N GLN A 74 -6.48 -5.23 -4.17
CA GLN A 74 -5.83 -5.13 -5.48
C GLN A 74 -5.11 -6.42 -5.86
N PHE A 75 -4.79 -7.29 -4.90
CA PHE A 75 -4.12 -8.56 -5.17
C PHE A 75 -5.11 -9.62 -5.69
N PRO A 76 -4.70 -10.48 -6.63
CA PRO A 76 -5.44 -11.69 -6.98
C PRO A 76 -5.74 -12.54 -5.74
N ASP A 77 -6.89 -13.21 -5.70
CA ASP A 77 -7.36 -13.95 -4.52
C ASP A 77 -6.32 -14.90 -3.92
N TRP A 78 -5.59 -15.62 -4.75
CA TRP A 78 -4.55 -16.57 -4.34
C TRP A 78 -3.33 -15.90 -3.69
N LEU A 79 -2.99 -14.66 -4.06
CA LEU A 79 -1.98 -13.87 -3.38
C LEU A 79 -2.55 -13.18 -2.15
N ARG A 80 -3.76 -12.64 -2.26
CA ARG A 80 -4.45 -11.94 -1.17
C ARG A 80 -4.65 -12.83 0.05
N ALA A 81 -4.90 -14.12 -0.15
CA ALA A 81 -5.01 -15.12 0.92
C ALA A 81 -3.72 -15.26 1.76
N ARG A 82 -2.56 -14.82 1.25
CA ARG A 82 -1.27 -14.84 1.97
C ARG A 82 -0.99 -13.54 2.74
N LEU A 83 -1.78 -12.49 2.51
CA LEU A 83 -1.60 -11.18 3.12
C LEU A 83 -2.30 -11.12 4.48
N THR A 84 -1.65 -10.49 5.46
CA THR A 84 -2.24 -10.06 6.72
C THR A 84 -2.41 -8.55 6.67
N VAL A 85 -3.65 -8.07 6.85
CA VAL A 85 -3.93 -6.63 6.83
C VAL A 85 -3.70 -6.04 8.21
N ILE A 86 -2.75 -5.11 8.31
CA ILE A 86 -2.41 -4.38 9.53
C ILE A 86 -2.17 -2.93 9.15
N HIS A 87 -2.95 -2.01 9.71
CA HIS A 87 -2.74 -0.57 9.51
C HIS A 87 -1.48 -0.12 10.26
N ASP A 88 -0.61 0.65 9.60
CA ASP A 88 0.59 1.24 10.22
C ASP A 88 0.23 2.22 11.34
N GLY A 89 -0.93 2.88 11.22
CA GLY A 89 -1.38 3.91 12.14
C GLY A 89 -0.60 5.22 11.98
N VAL A 90 -0.88 6.15 12.89
CA VAL A 90 -0.15 7.42 13.04
C VAL A 90 -0.11 7.74 14.53
N ASP A 91 1.01 8.27 15.03
CA ASP A 91 1.08 8.74 16.41
C ASP A 91 0.20 9.98 16.54
N THR A 92 -0.99 9.80 17.11
CA THR A 92 -1.99 10.87 17.29
C THR A 92 -1.67 11.81 18.45
N VAL A 93 -0.69 11.47 19.30
CA VAL A 93 -0.19 12.38 20.33
C VAL A 93 0.78 13.36 19.68
N LEU A 94 1.76 12.85 18.94
CA LEU A 94 2.74 13.65 18.20
C LEU A 94 2.08 14.46 17.07
N HIS A 95 1.26 13.81 16.25
CA HIS A 95 0.53 14.43 15.14
C HIS A 95 -0.87 14.88 15.58
N SER A 96 -0.92 15.64 16.67
CA SER A 96 -2.12 16.34 17.10
C SER A 96 -2.06 17.81 16.66
N PRO A 97 -3.21 18.50 16.58
CA PRO A 97 -3.23 19.95 16.36
C PRO A 97 -2.46 20.78 17.41
N GLY A 98 -2.03 20.18 18.53
CA GLY A 98 -1.40 20.86 19.67
C GLY A 98 -2.43 21.51 20.62
N GLU A 99 -2.03 21.78 21.87
CA GLU A 99 -2.84 22.58 22.80
C GLU A 99 -2.86 24.04 22.32
N GLY A 100 -4.05 24.58 22.05
CA GLY A 100 -4.22 25.95 21.56
C GLY A 100 -4.35 26.09 20.03
N ALA A 101 -4.49 24.99 19.29
CA ALA A 101 -4.84 25.05 17.87
C ALA A 101 -6.08 25.94 17.66
N ASP A 102 -5.95 26.96 16.81
CA ASP A 102 -7.04 27.87 16.53
C ASP A 102 -8.21 27.09 15.91
N ARG A 103 -9.29 26.98 16.67
CA ARG A 103 -10.49 26.24 16.26
C ARG A 103 -11.10 26.82 14.98
N ALA A 104 -10.85 28.10 14.68
CA ALA A 104 -11.25 28.72 13.42
C ALA A 104 -10.47 28.15 12.22
N ILE A 105 -9.16 27.88 12.40
CA ILE A 105 -8.34 27.24 11.37
C ILE A 105 -8.80 25.79 11.18
N LEU A 106 -8.98 25.03 12.26
CA LEU A 106 -9.44 23.63 12.18
C LEU A 106 -10.82 23.50 11.50
N ALA A 107 -11.76 24.39 11.81
CA ALA A 107 -13.07 24.43 11.17
C ALA A 107 -12.99 24.75 9.65
N ARG A 108 -12.07 25.64 9.24
CA ARG A 108 -11.83 25.95 7.82
C ARG A 108 -11.39 24.71 7.01
N TRP A 109 -10.69 23.77 7.65
CA TRP A 109 -10.27 22.50 7.06
C TRP A 109 -11.28 21.36 7.28
N GLY A 110 -12.47 21.65 7.83
CA GLY A 110 -13.53 20.66 8.05
C GLY A 110 -13.29 19.71 9.23
N ILE A 111 -12.34 20.03 10.11
CA ILE A 111 -12.05 19.21 11.29
C ILE A 111 -13.04 19.60 12.41
N PRO A 112 -13.88 18.66 12.90
CA PRO A 112 -14.87 18.97 13.92
C PRO A 112 -14.22 19.35 15.26
N ALA A 113 -14.81 20.33 15.95
CA ALA A 113 -14.27 20.86 17.22
C ALA A 113 -14.23 19.84 18.37
N THR A 114 -14.98 18.75 18.24
CA THR A 114 -14.96 17.60 19.15
C THR A 114 -14.73 16.34 18.31
N PRO A 115 -13.69 15.54 18.62
CA PRO A 115 -13.50 14.26 17.96
C PRO A 115 -14.71 13.36 18.25
N ARG A 116 -15.32 12.80 17.19
CA ARG A 116 -16.28 11.71 17.36
C ARG A 116 -15.46 10.43 17.49
N CYS A 117 -15.40 9.89 18.70
CA CYS A 117 -15.00 8.50 18.92
C CYS A 117 -16.09 7.57 18.40
#